data_AF-A0A6G0JAW2-F1
#
_entry.id   AF-A0A6G0JAW2-F1
#
_cell.length_a   1.000
_cell.length_b   1.000
_cell.length_c   1.000
_cell.angle_alpha   90.00
_cell.angle_beta   90.00
_cell.angle_gamma   90.00
#
_symmetry.space_group_name_H-M   'P 1'
#
loop_
_entity.id
_entity.type
_entity.pdbx_description
1 polymer ?
#
loop_
_entity_poly.entity_id
_entity_poly.type
_entity_poly.pdbx_seq_one_letter_code
_entity_poly.pdbx_strand_id
1 'polypeptide(L)'
;MSERERSWTVCKTGSVESPYAYSSGIDYKTTTILLDGRRVKLELWDTSGQGRFCTIFRSYSRGAQGILLVYDITNGWSFDGIDRWIREIDEHAPGVPRILVGNRLHLAFKRQVPTEQARAYAEKNSMTFFEVSPLCNFNVIESFTELSRIVLMRHGMEKFWRPNRVFSLQDLCCRSIVSCTARAPHR
;
A
#
# COMPACT_ATOMS: atom_id res chain seq x y z
N MET A 1 27.65 -12.97 4.79
CA MET A 1 26.52 -13.04 5.74
C MET A 1 26.06 -11.61 6.01
N SER A 2 25.05 -11.10 5.30
CA SER A 2 24.46 -9.78 5.58
C SER A 2 23.02 -9.96 6.05
N GLU A 3 22.83 -9.79 7.35
CA GLU A 3 21.55 -9.79 8.05
C GLU A 3 20.91 -8.38 7.94
N ARG A 4 20.60 -7.97 6.71
CA ARG A 4 19.88 -6.71 6.44
C ARG A 4 18.86 -6.97 5.35
N GLU A 5 17.63 -6.54 5.62
CA GLU A 5 16.46 -6.42 4.74
C GLU A 5 15.24 -7.20 5.26
N ARG A 6 14.45 -6.50 6.07
CA ARG A 6 13.07 -6.85 6.42
C ARG A 6 12.28 -5.55 6.50
N SER A 7 12.09 -4.88 5.37
CA SER A 7 11.44 -3.56 5.34
C SER A 7 9.94 -3.70 5.50
N TRP A 8 9.41 -2.99 6.49
CA TRP A 8 7.97 -2.79 6.65
C TRP A 8 7.71 -1.37 6.25
N THR A 9 6.54 -1.09 5.69
CA THR A 9 6.14 0.30 5.55
C THR A 9 4.72 0.47 6.05
N VAL A 10 4.59 1.12 7.20
CA VAL A 10 3.31 1.65 7.66
C VAL A 10 3.06 2.92 6.88
N CYS A 11 1.95 2.97 6.12
CA CYS A 11 1.51 4.19 5.48
C CYS A 11 0.43 4.84 6.35
N LYS A 12 0.67 6.07 6.80
CA LYS A 12 -0.37 6.95 7.35
C LYS A 12 -0.66 8.05 6.32
N THR A 13 -1.93 8.23 5.96
CA THR A 13 -2.43 9.33 5.14
C THR A 13 -2.82 10.47 6.09
N GLY A 14 -2.07 11.57 6.09
CA GLY A 14 -2.25 12.64 7.06
C GLY A 14 -3.53 13.46 6.88
N SER A 15 -4.31 13.57 7.96
CA SER A 15 -4.71 14.86 8.51
C SER A 15 -4.63 14.77 10.05
N VAL A 16 -3.91 15.72 10.66
CA VAL A 16 -3.52 15.85 12.08
C VAL A 16 -2.19 15.19 12.45
N GLU A 17 -1.23 16.05 12.82
CA GLU A 17 0.13 15.74 13.27
C GLU A 17 0.13 14.91 14.55
N SER A 18 1.00 13.89 14.62
CA SER A 18 1.21 13.08 15.82
C SER A 18 2.47 13.56 16.55
N PRO A 19 2.42 13.82 17.88
CA PRO A 19 3.51 14.47 18.62
C PRO A 19 4.65 13.52 19.05
N TYR A 20 4.71 12.28 18.55
CA TYR A 20 5.69 11.28 18.99
C TYR A 20 6.80 11.08 17.96
N ALA A 21 7.58 12.12 17.71
CA ALA A 21 8.86 12.01 17.02
C ALA A 21 9.97 11.87 18.07
N TYR A 22 10.26 10.64 18.51
CA TYR A 22 11.46 10.37 19.32
C TYR A 22 12.41 9.43 18.56
N SER A 23 13.60 9.96 18.30
CA SER A 23 14.71 9.36 17.56
C SER A 23 15.30 8.16 18.30
N SER A 24 14.86 6.97 17.95
CA SER A 24 15.54 5.70 18.27
C SER A 24 15.40 4.70 17.12
N GLY A 25 16.26 4.81 16.10
CA GLY A 25 16.58 3.72 15.17
C GLY A 25 15.52 3.29 14.14
N ILE A 26 14.51 4.11 13.86
CA ILE A 26 13.46 3.86 12.87
C ILE A 26 13.54 4.97 11.81
N ASP A 27 13.61 4.61 10.53
CA ASP A 27 13.64 5.60 9.46
C ASP A 27 12.21 6.05 9.14
N TYR A 28 11.96 7.35 9.32
CA TYR A 28 10.68 7.99 9.02
C TYR A 28 10.83 8.82 7.75
N LYS A 29 10.01 8.52 6.74
CA LYS A 29 10.05 9.23 5.47
C LYS A 29 8.65 9.69 5.06
N THR A 30 8.56 10.94 4.66
CA THR A 30 7.38 11.46 3.98
C THR A 30 7.60 11.47 2.48
N THR A 31 6.63 10.94 1.72
CA THR A 31 6.60 11.06 0.26
C THR A 31 5.21 11.45 -0.21
N THR A 32 5.09 11.93 -1.45
CA THR A 32 3.79 12.22 -2.07
C THR A 32 3.67 11.44 -3.37
N ILE A 33 2.59 10.67 -3.49
CA ILE A 33 2.26 9.94 -4.72
C ILE A 33 1.09 10.61 -5.45
N LEU A 34 0.98 10.34 -6.75
CA LEU A 34 -0.19 10.73 -7.54
C LEU A 34 -1.12 9.52 -7.65
N LEU A 35 -2.31 9.62 -7.06
CA LEU A 35 -3.34 8.58 -7.09
C LEU A 35 -4.56 9.20 -7.78
N ASP A 36 -5.02 8.63 -8.89
CA ASP A 36 -6.10 9.09 -9.77
C ASP A 36 -6.24 10.63 -9.89
N GLY A 37 -5.11 11.31 -10.17
CA GLY A 37 -5.04 12.76 -10.40
C GLY A 37 -4.96 13.62 -9.13
N ARG A 38 -4.91 13.01 -7.94
CA ARG A 38 -4.76 13.69 -6.65
C ARG A 38 -3.42 13.36 -6.01
N ARG A 39 -2.81 14.38 -5.39
CA ARG A 39 -1.58 14.20 -4.61
C ARG A 39 -1.94 13.66 -3.23
N VAL A 40 -1.40 12.50 -2.88
CA VAL A 40 -1.61 11.85 -1.58
C VAL A 40 -0.27 11.83 -0.85
N LYS A 41 -0.23 12.45 0.33
CA LYS A 41 0.93 12.42 1.22
C LYS A 41 0.95 11.09 1.97
N LEU A 42 2.05 10.36 1.85
CA LEU A 42 2.32 9.14 2.59
C LEU A 42 3.37 9.39 3.66
N GLU A 43 3.06 8.96 4.87
CA GLU A 43 3.99 8.93 5.99
C GLU A 43 4.43 7.48 6.17
N LEU A 44 5.67 7.19 5.80
CA LEU A 44 6.27 5.87 5.73
C LEU A 44 7.15 5.64 6.95
N TRP A 45 6.98 4.48 7.58
CA TRP A 45 7.81 4.05 8.71
C TRP A 45 8.52 2.75 8.35
N ASP A 46 9.86 2.75 8.28
CA ASP A 46 10.65 1.54 8.09
C ASP A 46 11.07 0.93 9.42
N THR A 47 10.56 -0.26 9.72
CA THR A 47 10.94 -1.02 10.93
C THR A 47 11.98 -2.12 10.63
N SER A 48 12.48 -2.16 9.40
CA SER A 48 13.60 -3.00 8.97
C SER A 48 14.91 -2.63 9.65
N GLY A 49 15.32 -3.43 10.63
CA GLY A 49 16.63 -3.26 11.26
C GLY A 49 16.75 -3.78 12.68
N GLN A 50 15.63 -4.07 13.35
CA GLN A 50 15.66 -4.64 14.70
C GLN A 50 14.94 -5.98 14.75
N GLY A 51 15.64 -7.05 14.37
CA GLY A 51 15.19 -8.44 14.53
C GLY A 51 14.96 -8.90 15.98
N ARG A 52 14.95 -7.98 16.96
CA ARG A 52 14.87 -8.31 18.39
C ARG A 52 13.81 -7.56 19.20
N PHE A 53 12.99 -6.68 18.60
CA PHE A 53 12.00 -5.94 19.40
C PHE A 53 10.59 -5.98 18.77
N CYS A 54 9.82 -7.03 19.11
CA CYS A 54 8.36 -7.05 18.98
C CYS A 54 7.71 -5.77 19.57
N THR A 55 8.35 -5.15 20.56
CA THR A 55 7.88 -3.92 21.22
C THR A 55 7.75 -2.73 20.27
N ILE A 56 8.63 -2.62 19.26
CA ILE A 56 8.56 -1.54 18.28
C ILE A 56 7.34 -1.74 17.38
N PHE A 57 7.12 -2.96 16.88
CA PHE A 57 5.98 -3.26 16.03
C PHE A 57 4.64 -2.88 16.69
N ARG A 58 4.46 -3.24 17.98
CA ARG A 58 3.23 -2.97 18.74
C ARG A 58 2.88 -1.48 18.86
N SER A 59 3.89 -0.62 19.03
CA SER A 59 3.68 0.82 19.18
C SER A 59 3.25 1.51 17.88
N TYR A 60 3.70 1.00 16.71
CA TYR A 60 3.46 1.64 15.41
C TYR A 60 2.37 0.95 14.57
N SER A 61 2.07 -0.33 14.82
CA SER A 61 0.88 -0.97 14.25
C SER A 61 -0.39 -0.30 14.73
N ARG A 62 -0.38 0.24 15.96
CA ARG A 62 -1.46 1.03 16.55
C ARG A 62 -1.58 2.38 15.84
N GLY A 63 -2.50 2.45 14.88
CA GLY A 63 -2.75 3.64 14.05
C GLY A 63 -2.20 3.54 12.63
N ALA A 64 -1.60 2.40 12.26
CA ALA A 64 -1.30 2.08 10.87
C ALA A 64 -2.59 2.01 10.05
N GLN A 65 -2.61 2.67 8.89
CA GLN A 65 -3.77 2.59 8.00
C GLN A 65 -3.58 1.53 6.93
N GLY A 66 -2.33 1.24 6.55
CA GLY A 66 -1.98 0.15 5.64
C GLY A 66 -0.58 -0.38 5.90
N ILE A 67 -0.34 -1.65 5.56
CA ILE A 67 0.92 -2.36 5.85
C ILE A 67 1.47 -3.05 4.59
N LEU A 68 2.76 -2.89 4.33
CA LEU A 68 3.52 -3.71 3.37
C LEU A 68 4.30 -4.81 4.12
N LEU A 69 4.05 -6.06 3.74
CA LEU A 69 4.72 -7.28 4.20
C LEU A 69 5.80 -7.65 3.16
N VAL A 70 7.06 -7.34 3.42
CA VAL A 70 8.13 -7.54 2.43
C VAL A 70 8.98 -8.77 2.77
N TYR A 71 9.17 -9.64 1.78
CA TYR A 71 10.15 -10.73 1.82
C TYR A 71 11.11 -10.62 0.62
N ASP A 72 12.21 -11.37 0.64
CA ASP A 72 13.16 -11.46 -0.47
C ASP A 72 12.93 -12.75 -1.26
N ILE A 73 12.68 -12.64 -2.56
CA ILE A 73 12.41 -13.81 -3.42
C ILE A 73 13.56 -14.81 -3.50
N THR A 74 14.78 -14.36 -3.18
CA THR A 74 16.00 -15.17 -3.17
C THR A 74 16.28 -15.81 -1.80
N ASN A 75 15.41 -15.61 -0.81
CA ASN A 75 15.61 -16.11 0.55
C ASN A 75 14.31 -16.72 1.12
N GLY A 76 14.20 -18.04 1.09
CA GLY A 76 13.02 -18.78 1.60
C GLY A 76 12.69 -18.46 3.07
N TRP A 77 13.70 -18.33 3.93
CA TRP A 77 13.53 -18.01 5.35
C TRP A 77 12.86 -16.65 5.59
N SER A 78 13.02 -15.71 4.66
CA SER A 78 12.36 -14.41 4.75
C SER A 78 10.85 -14.53 4.50
N PHE A 79 10.45 -15.44 3.61
CA PHE A 79 9.06 -15.74 3.30
C PHE A 79 8.39 -16.52 4.43
N ASP A 80 9.07 -17.54 4.98
CA ASP A 80 8.56 -18.30 6.14
C ASP A 80 8.36 -17.40 7.37
N GLY A 81 9.16 -16.34 7.49
CA GLY A 81 9.03 -15.35 8.56
C GLY A 81 7.74 -14.52 8.51
N ILE A 82 7.01 -14.49 7.39
CA ILE A 82 5.80 -13.66 7.20
C ILE A 82 4.67 -14.07 8.14
N ASP A 83 4.51 -15.37 8.42
CA ASP A 83 3.45 -15.89 9.30
C ASP A 83 3.45 -15.25 10.68
N ARG A 84 4.64 -15.03 11.25
CA ARG A 84 4.79 -14.39 12.55
C ARG A 84 4.20 -12.99 12.55
N TRP A 85 4.43 -12.24 11.47
CA TRP A 85 3.99 -10.87 11.38
C TRP A 85 2.52 -10.74 11.09
N ILE A 86 1.95 -11.65 10.30
CA ILE A 86 0.50 -11.74 10.13
C ILE A 86 -0.19 -11.84 11.49
N ARG A 87 0.30 -12.72 12.38
CA ARG A 87 -0.23 -12.86 13.74
C ARG A 87 -0.12 -11.56 14.55
N GLU A 88 1.02 -10.88 14.51
CA GLU A 88 1.22 -9.62 15.22
C GLU A 88 0.29 -8.51 14.68
N ILE A 89 0.05 -8.46 13.36
CA ILE A 89 -0.90 -7.54 12.74
C ILE A 89 -2.33 -7.87 13.19
N ASP A 90 -2.71 -9.14 13.19
CA ASP A 90 -4.06 -9.57 13.58
C ASP A 90 -4.36 -9.25 15.05
N GLU A 91 -3.35 -9.34 15.92
CA GLU A 91 -3.47 -9.01 17.33
C GLU A 91 -3.52 -7.48 17.58
N HIS A 92 -2.65 -6.69 16.92
CA HIS A 92 -2.45 -5.28 17.28
C HIS A 92 -3.03 -4.27 16.29
N ALA A 93 -3.41 -4.70 15.09
CA ALA A 93 -3.94 -3.87 14.01
C ALA A 93 -5.00 -4.65 13.18
N PRO A 94 -6.04 -5.20 13.83
CA PRO A 94 -7.01 -6.07 13.17
C PRO A 94 -7.72 -5.34 12.03
N GLY A 95 -7.82 -6.04 10.90
CA GLY A 95 -8.48 -5.55 9.70
C GLY A 95 -7.70 -4.51 8.90
N VAL A 96 -6.51 -4.06 9.32
CA VAL A 96 -5.70 -3.13 8.51
C VAL A 96 -5.34 -3.79 7.16
N PRO A 97 -5.63 -3.11 6.02
CA PRO A 97 -5.23 -3.57 4.70
C PRO A 97 -3.74 -3.86 4.61
N ARG A 98 -3.39 -4.98 3.97
CA ARG A 98 -2.02 -5.43 3.86
C ARG A 98 -1.71 -5.98 2.47
N ILE A 99 -0.49 -5.72 2.00
CA ILE A 99 0.02 -6.21 0.71
C ILE A 99 1.28 -7.02 0.96
N LEU A 100 1.36 -8.21 0.37
CA LEU A 100 2.57 -9.02 0.34
C LEU A 100 3.46 -8.58 -0.82
N VAL A 101 4.74 -8.36 -0.53
CA VAL A 101 5.72 -7.81 -1.48
C VAL A 101 6.94 -8.73 -1.55
N GLY A 102 7.17 -9.33 -2.72
CA GLY A 102 8.41 -10.04 -3.04
C GLY A 102 9.47 -9.09 -3.59
N ASN A 103 10.48 -8.77 -2.80
CA ASN A 103 11.57 -7.87 -3.17
C ASN A 103 12.69 -8.60 -3.94
N ARG A 104 13.62 -7.82 -4.52
CA ARG A 104 14.79 -8.27 -5.28
C ARG A 104 14.42 -9.00 -6.58
N LEU A 105 13.36 -8.55 -7.27
CA LEU A 105 12.94 -9.13 -8.54
C LEU A 105 14.05 -9.14 -9.62
N HIS A 106 14.98 -8.19 -9.60
CA HIS A 106 16.17 -8.19 -10.47
C HIS A 106 17.08 -9.43 -10.28
N LEU A 107 16.92 -10.19 -9.20
CA LEU A 107 17.59 -11.46 -8.92
C LEU A 107 16.68 -12.67 -9.13
N ALA A 108 15.65 -12.58 -9.97
CA ALA A 108 14.74 -13.70 -10.24
C ALA A 108 15.44 -14.99 -10.69
N PHE A 109 16.63 -14.91 -11.28
CA PHE A 109 17.44 -16.08 -11.64
C PHE A 109 18.00 -16.86 -10.42
N LYS A 110 18.00 -16.26 -9.22
CA LYS A 110 18.34 -16.90 -7.94
C LYS A 110 17.12 -17.16 -7.06
N ARG A 111 15.92 -17.16 -7.66
CA ARG A 111 14.66 -17.30 -6.93
C ARG A 111 14.64 -18.60 -6.12
N GLN A 112 14.31 -18.47 -4.85
CA GLN A 112 14.03 -19.59 -3.94
C GLN A 112 12.53 -19.71 -3.64
N VAL A 113 11.77 -18.62 -3.78
CA VAL A 113 10.33 -18.59 -3.56
C VAL A 113 9.60 -18.47 -4.91
N PRO A 114 8.95 -19.55 -5.40
CA PRO A 114 8.10 -19.51 -6.59
C PRO A 114 7.03 -18.42 -6.52
N THR A 115 6.79 -17.73 -7.64
CA THR A 115 5.78 -16.67 -7.71
C THR A 115 4.38 -17.21 -7.40
N GLU A 116 4.07 -18.40 -7.89
CA GLU A 116 2.78 -19.09 -7.69
C GLU A 116 2.56 -19.42 -6.22
N GLN A 117 3.61 -19.86 -5.51
CA GLN A 117 3.54 -20.13 -4.07
C GLN A 117 3.22 -18.85 -3.29
N ALA A 118 3.95 -17.77 -3.57
CA ALA A 118 3.72 -16.49 -2.89
C ALA A 118 2.35 -15.89 -3.20
N ARG A 119 1.89 -16.00 -4.44
CA ARG A 119 0.56 -15.55 -4.87
C ARG A 119 -0.56 -16.33 -4.18
N ALA A 120 -0.49 -17.67 -4.20
CA ALA A 120 -1.48 -18.50 -3.51
C ALA A 120 -1.49 -18.25 -2.00
N TYR A 121 -0.32 -18.00 -1.40
CA TYR A 121 -0.21 -17.61 0.00
C TYR A 121 -0.87 -16.24 0.28
N ALA A 122 -0.68 -15.26 -0.60
CA ALA A 122 -1.32 -13.96 -0.46
C ALA A 122 -2.85 -14.06 -0.56
N GLU A 123 -3.36 -14.82 -1.54
CA GLU A 123 -4.79 -15.07 -1.71
C GLU A 123 -5.40 -15.74 -0.48
N LYS A 124 -4.75 -16.79 0.04
CA LYS A 124 -5.17 -17.50 1.26
C LYS A 124 -5.30 -16.57 2.47
N ASN A 125 -4.44 -15.55 2.56
CA ASN A 125 -4.40 -14.59 3.66
C ASN A 125 -5.11 -13.26 3.32
N SER A 126 -5.88 -13.19 2.23
CA SER A 126 -6.61 -11.98 1.79
C SER A 126 -5.71 -10.75 1.62
N MET A 127 -4.55 -10.94 0.99
CA MET A 127 -3.56 -9.90 0.71
C MET A 127 -3.41 -9.69 -0.79
N THR A 128 -3.25 -8.45 -1.23
CA THR A 128 -2.76 -8.19 -2.59
C THR A 128 -1.28 -8.58 -2.68
N PHE A 129 -0.81 -9.00 -3.85
CA PHE A 129 0.57 -9.44 -4.06
C PHE A 129 1.28 -8.63 -5.14
N PHE A 130 2.50 -8.19 -4.85
CA PHE A 130 3.41 -7.55 -5.81
C PHE A 130 4.80 -8.18 -5.74
N GLU A 131 5.49 -8.26 -6.87
CA GLU A 131 6.95 -8.42 -6.90
C GLU A 131 7.59 -7.09 -7.34
N VAL A 132 8.62 -6.67 -6.62
CA VAL A 132 9.25 -5.36 -6.77
C VAL A 132 10.75 -5.46 -6.97
N SER A 133 11.30 -4.47 -7.67
CA SER A 133 12.75 -4.25 -7.76
C SER A 133 13.06 -2.78 -7.48
N PRO A 134 13.47 -2.42 -6.26
CA PRO A 134 13.95 -1.07 -5.95
C PRO A 134 15.15 -0.68 -6.82
N LEU A 135 16.01 -1.63 -7.19
CA LEU A 135 17.14 -1.40 -8.09
C LEU A 135 16.71 -0.84 -9.45
N CYS A 136 15.56 -1.30 -9.96
CA CYS A 136 15.04 -0.91 -11.27
C CYS A 136 13.82 0.01 -11.16
N ASN A 137 13.47 0.47 -9.96
CA ASN A 137 12.21 1.15 -9.64
C ASN A 137 10.96 0.44 -10.19
N PHE A 138 10.97 -0.88 -10.25
CA PHE A 138 9.87 -1.68 -10.80
C PHE A 138 8.85 -2.03 -9.71
N ASN A 139 7.57 -1.75 -9.94
CA ASN A 139 6.42 -1.99 -9.06
C ASN A 139 6.50 -1.34 -7.66
N VAL A 140 7.51 -0.54 -7.39
CA VAL A 140 7.68 0.11 -6.08
C VAL A 140 6.53 1.10 -5.87
N ILE A 141 6.34 2.04 -6.80
CA ILE A 141 5.31 3.08 -6.70
C ILE A 141 3.91 2.46 -6.78
N GLU A 142 3.73 1.48 -7.65
CA GLU A 142 2.49 0.75 -7.87
C GLU A 142 2.01 0.06 -6.60
N SER A 143 2.92 -0.59 -5.86
CA SER A 143 2.58 -1.25 -4.59
C SER A 143 2.10 -0.26 -3.52
N PHE A 144 2.77 0.89 -3.37
CA PHE A 144 2.34 1.97 -2.46
C PHE A 144 1.02 2.59 -2.91
N THR A 145 0.83 2.78 -4.22
CA THR A 145 -0.38 3.36 -4.78
C THR A 145 -1.57 2.44 -4.55
N GLU A 146 -1.41 1.13 -4.75
CA GLU A 146 -2.48 0.17 -4.52
C GLU A 146 -2.86 0.09 -3.05
N LEU A 147 -1.88 0.04 -2.14
CA LEU A 147 -2.18 0.08 -0.71
C LEU A 147 -2.94 1.35 -0.34
N SER A 148 -2.49 2.51 -0.83
CA SER A 148 -3.13 3.80 -0.58
C SER A 148 -4.56 3.84 -1.09
N ARG A 149 -4.83 3.25 -2.28
CA ARG A 149 -6.17 3.14 -2.85
C ARG A 149 -7.09 2.32 -1.93
N ILE A 150 -6.64 1.15 -1.49
CA ILE A 150 -7.41 0.28 -0.59
C ILE A 150 -7.71 0.99 0.74
N VAL A 151 -6.73 1.69 1.30
CA VAL A 151 -6.89 2.46 2.54
C VAL A 151 -7.94 3.57 2.38
N LEU A 152 -7.86 4.35 1.30
CA LEU A 152 -8.80 5.44 1.03
C LEU A 152 -10.23 4.93 0.81
N MET A 153 -10.40 3.82 0.11
CA MET A 153 -11.70 3.16 -0.08
C MET A 153 -12.29 2.73 1.27
N ARG A 154 -11.47 2.10 2.14
CA ARG A 154 -11.90 1.67 3.48
C ARG A 154 -12.39 2.82 4.36
N HIS A 155 -11.75 3.98 4.31
CA HIS A 155 -12.13 5.15 5.10
C HIS A 155 -13.36 5.91 4.55
N GLY A 156 -14.07 5.37 3.55
CA GLY A 156 -15.27 5.98 2.99
C GLY A 156 -14.97 7.30 2.24
N MET A 157 -13.72 7.50 1.81
CA MET A 157 -13.31 8.70 1.09
C MET A 157 -13.75 8.70 -0.39
N GLU A 158 -14.57 7.75 -0.82
CA GLU A 158 -15.16 7.73 -2.17
C GLU A 158 -15.84 9.05 -2.54
N LYS A 159 -16.46 9.73 -1.56
CA LYS A 159 -17.14 11.02 -1.77
C LYS A 159 -16.18 12.13 -2.22
N PHE A 160 -14.94 12.10 -1.71
CA PHE A 160 -13.86 12.99 -2.15
C PHE A 160 -13.14 12.47 -3.39
N TRP A 161 -13.26 11.18 -3.70
CA TRP A 161 -12.60 10.51 -4.82
C TRP A 161 -13.39 10.50 -6.12
N ARG A 162 -14.58 11.13 -6.17
CA ARG A 162 -15.20 11.40 -7.46
C ARG A 162 -14.12 12.04 -8.34
N PRO A 163 -13.79 11.44 -9.50
CA PRO A 163 -12.86 12.09 -10.41
C PRO A 163 -13.40 13.50 -10.59
N ASN A 164 -12.51 14.49 -10.53
CA ASN A 164 -12.82 15.76 -11.16
C ASN A 164 -13.04 15.42 -12.65
N ARG A 165 -14.23 14.91 -12.99
CA ARG A 165 -14.78 15.00 -14.31
C ARG A 165 -15.02 16.49 -14.47
N VAL A 166 -13.95 17.20 -14.80
CA VAL A 166 -14.10 18.31 -15.73
C VAL A 166 -14.70 17.62 -16.94
N PHE A 167 -16.04 17.61 -16.99
CA PHE A 167 -16.75 17.08 -18.13
C PHE A 167 -16.14 17.80 -19.33
N SER A 168 -15.71 17.02 -20.31
CA SER A 168 -15.26 17.63 -21.54
C SER A 168 -16.38 18.54 -22.05
N LEU A 169 -16.05 19.58 -22.80
CA LEU A 169 -17.08 20.40 -23.47
C LEU A 169 -18.07 19.50 -24.23
N GLN A 170 -17.59 18.38 -24.79
CA GLN A 170 -18.42 17.37 -25.44
C GLN A 170 -19.41 16.71 -24.46
N ASP A 171 -18.98 16.28 -23.28
CA ASP A 171 -19.88 15.68 -22.26
C ASP A 171 -20.94 16.68 -21.76
N LEU A 172 -20.58 17.95 -21.63
CA LEU A 172 -21.50 19.03 -21.26
C LEU A 172 -22.51 19.29 -22.38
N CYS A 173 -22.04 19.40 -23.63
CA CYS A 173 -22.89 19.57 -24.80
C CYS A 173 -23.88 18.41 -24.96
N CYS A 174 -23.43 17.16 -24.82
CA CYS A 174 -24.30 15.98 -24.89
C CYS A 174 -25.42 16.03 -23.85
N ARG A 175 -25.13 16.42 -22.61
CA ARG A 175 -26.15 16.54 -21.54
C ARG A 175 -27.15 17.67 -21.82
N SER A 176 -26.68 18.83 -22.29
CA SER A 176 -27.55 19.94 -22.65
C SER A 176 -28.48 19.58 -23.81
N ILE A 177 -27.94 18.97 -24.88
CA ILE A 177 -28.71 18.56 -26.06
C ILE A 177 -29.80 17.55 -25.65
N VAL A 178 -29.45 16.50 -24.90
CA VAL A 178 -30.40 15.49 -24.42
C VAL A 178 -31.49 16.11 -23.54
N SER A 179 -31.15 17.10 -22.70
CA SER A 179 -32.13 17.80 -21.86
C SER A 179 -33.09 18.69 -22.66
N CYS A 180 -32.64 19.24 -23.79
CA CYS A 180 -33.45 20.06 -24.68
C CYS A 180 -34.37 19.20 -25.57
N THR A 181 -33.93 18.03 -26.02
CA THR A 181 -34.74 17.12 -26.83
C THR A 181 -35.83 16.42 -26.01
N ALA A 182 -35.59 16.13 -24.72
CA ALA A 182 -36.59 15.54 -23.83
C ALA A 182 -37.72 16.50 -23.42
N ARG A 183 -37.59 17.81 -23.72
CA ARG A 183 -38.59 18.85 -23.43
C ARG A 183 -39.38 19.30 -24.66
N ALA A 184 -39.19 18.69 -25.83
CA ALA A 184 -40.02 19.01 -26.99
C ALA A 184 -41.44 18.48 -26.74
N PRO A 185 -42.47 19.34 -26.63
CA PRO A 185 -43.84 18.87 -26.55
C PRO A 185 -44.21 18.23 -27.89
N HIS A 186 -44.70 17.00 -27.84
CA HIS A 186 -45.39 16.37 -28.97
C HIS A 186 -46.53 17.30 -29.42
N ARG A 187 -46.43 17.84 -30.63
CA ARG A 187 -47.56 18.42 -31.36
C ARG A 187 -48.27 17.34 -32.15
#